data_AF-A0A7W3X223-F1
#
_entry.id   AF-A0A7W3X223-F1
#
_cell.length_a   1.000
_cell.length_b   1.000
_cell.length_c   1.000
_cell.angle_alpha   90.00
_cell.angle_beta   90.00
_cell.angle_gamma   90.00
#
_symmetry.space_group_name_H-M   'P 1'
#
loop_
_entity.id
_entity.type
_entity.pdbx_description
1 polymer ?
#
loop_
_entity_poly.entity_id
_entity_poly.type
_entity_poly.pdbx_seq_one_letter_code
_entity_poly.pdbx_strand_id
1 'polypeptide(L)'
;MSQQTTIRKLAELVNTPVEKLLEQLAGAGMKFSGPDQVVTSSEKVKLLGFLRRSHGKPEQAPEETDQSAKKITLNRRKQQEVTVNSGRSKTTVNVEVRQKRTYVKDGARAMTPDEERADILRKLEESRARNLAEQQALAEKDRLRDEAIVRAREEEAAAKERA
;
A
#
# COMPACT_ATOMS: atom_id res chain seq x y z
N MET A 1 -23.38 -26.97 12.94
CA MET A 1 -23.12 -28.20 12.18
C MET A 1 -21.63 -28.50 12.23
N SER A 2 -21.21 -29.58 12.89
CA SER A 2 -19.80 -29.99 12.95
C SER A 2 -19.45 -30.68 11.63
N GLN A 3 -18.61 -30.05 10.80
CA GLN A 3 -18.13 -30.61 9.54
C GLN A 3 -16.87 -31.43 9.79
N GLN A 4 -16.98 -32.76 9.67
CA GLN A 4 -15.88 -33.72 9.78
C GLN A 4 -15.39 -34.12 8.39
N THR A 5 -14.08 -34.07 8.16
CA THR A 5 -13.47 -34.50 6.89
C THR A 5 -12.15 -35.21 7.15
N THR A 6 -11.88 -36.26 6.41
CA THR A 6 -10.60 -36.99 6.42
C THR A 6 -9.44 -36.09 5.95
N ILE A 7 -8.23 -36.34 6.45
CA ILE A 7 -7.01 -35.58 6.08
C ILE A 7 -6.76 -35.64 4.57
N ARG A 8 -6.90 -36.82 3.93
CA ARG A 8 -6.78 -36.96 2.47
C ARG A 8 -7.72 -36.00 1.71
N LYS A 9 -8.99 -35.96 2.12
CA LYS A 9 -10.01 -35.09 1.50
C LYS A 9 -9.73 -33.60 1.76
N LEU A 10 -9.19 -33.27 2.93
CA LEU A 10 -8.79 -31.90 3.28
C LEU A 10 -7.58 -31.45 2.44
N ALA A 11 -6.60 -32.32 2.25
CA ALA A 11 -5.42 -32.09 1.43
C ALA A 11 -5.79 -31.82 -0.03
N GLU A 12 -6.70 -32.62 -0.60
CA GLU A 12 -7.26 -32.40 -1.94
C GLU A 12 -7.96 -31.05 -2.06
N LEU A 13 -8.80 -30.69 -1.06
CA LEU A 13 -9.55 -29.43 -1.08
C LEU A 13 -8.64 -28.20 -1.04
N VAL A 14 -7.53 -28.27 -0.29
CA VAL A 14 -6.57 -27.18 -0.12
C VAL A 14 -5.40 -27.31 -1.12
N ASN A 15 -5.46 -28.26 -2.07
CA ASN A 15 -4.42 -28.54 -3.06
C ASN A 15 -3.00 -28.63 -2.45
N THR A 16 -2.89 -29.28 -1.29
CA THR A 16 -1.61 -29.43 -0.58
C THR A 16 -1.27 -30.91 -0.47
N PRO A 17 -0.01 -31.33 -0.68
CA PRO A 17 0.38 -32.73 -0.47
C PRO A 17 0.03 -33.21 0.94
N VAL A 18 -0.41 -34.46 1.07
CA VAL A 18 -0.86 -35.03 2.35
C VAL A 18 0.24 -34.98 3.41
N GLU A 19 1.48 -35.26 3.01
CA GLU A 19 2.68 -35.18 3.87
C GLU A 19 2.87 -33.78 4.45
N LYS A 20 2.72 -32.74 3.62
CA LYS A 20 2.82 -31.33 4.03
C LYS A 20 1.70 -30.94 4.99
N LEU A 21 0.49 -31.43 4.76
CA LEU A 21 -0.62 -31.17 5.67
C LEU A 21 -0.40 -31.85 7.03
N LEU A 22 0.15 -33.07 7.06
CA LEU A 22 0.51 -33.75 8.31
C LEU A 22 1.60 -32.98 9.08
N GLU A 23 2.62 -32.45 8.39
CA GLU A 23 3.63 -31.56 9.00
C GLU A 23 3.00 -30.31 9.62
N GLN A 24 2.07 -29.67 8.91
CA GLN A 24 1.38 -28.46 9.40
C GLN A 24 0.46 -28.75 10.59
N LEU A 25 -0.26 -29.87 10.56
CA LEU A 25 -1.10 -30.32 11.68
C LEU A 25 -0.24 -30.63 12.92
N ALA A 26 0.90 -31.28 12.74
CA ALA A 26 1.87 -31.53 13.81
C ALA A 26 2.46 -30.23 14.37
N GLY A 27 2.81 -29.27 13.50
CA GLY A 27 3.27 -27.93 13.89
C GLY A 27 2.21 -27.12 14.65
N ALA A 28 0.93 -27.36 14.38
CA ALA A 28 -0.19 -26.81 15.14
C ALA A 28 -0.49 -27.56 16.46
N GLY A 29 0.33 -28.56 16.83
CA GLY A 29 0.20 -29.33 18.06
C GLY A 29 -0.84 -30.46 18.00
N MET A 30 -1.32 -30.83 16.82
CA MET A 30 -2.27 -31.92 16.62
C MET A 30 -1.53 -33.17 16.15
N LYS A 31 -1.77 -34.31 16.81
CA LYS A 31 -1.11 -35.57 16.49
C LYS A 31 -2.04 -36.41 15.62
N PHE A 32 -1.68 -36.55 14.35
CA PHE A 32 -2.31 -37.50 13.44
C PHE A 32 -1.26 -38.50 12.94
N SER A 33 -1.63 -39.77 12.86
CA SER A 33 -0.72 -40.87 12.52
C SER A 33 -0.89 -41.35 11.08
N GLY A 34 -1.94 -40.91 10.37
CA GLY A 34 -2.21 -41.39 9.03
C GLY A 34 -3.23 -40.56 8.25
N PRO A 35 -3.26 -40.73 6.92
CA PRO A 35 -4.05 -39.90 6.00
C PRO A 35 -5.56 -40.13 6.07
N ASP A 36 -5.98 -41.25 6.66
CA ASP A 36 -7.39 -41.66 6.76
C ASP A 36 -8.06 -41.20 8.06
N GLN A 37 -7.32 -40.50 8.93
CA GLN A 37 -7.87 -39.95 10.17
C GLN A 37 -8.77 -38.74 9.91
N VAL A 38 -9.79 -38.59 10.76
CA VAL A 38 -10.82 -37.56 10.63
C VAL A 38 -10.39 -36.28 11.33
N VAL A 39 -10.52 -35.14 10.63
CA VAL A 39 -10.29 -33.80 11.18
C VAL A 39 -11.63 -33.13 11.49
N THR A 40 -11.79 -32.71 12.73
CA THR A 40 -12.94 -32.01 13.26
C THR A 40 -12.92 -30.51 12.90
N SER A 41 -14.05 -29.83 13.06
CA SER A 41 -14.13 -28.39 12.77
C SER A 41 -13.26 -27.54 13.69
N SER A 42 -13.08 -27.93 14.96
CA SER A 42 -12.21 -27.22 15.90
C SER A 42 -10.73 -27.32 15.54
N GLU A 43 -10.29 -28.48 15.06
CA GLU A 43 -8.92 -28.72 14.58
C GLU A 43 -8.60 -27.93 13.32
N LYS A 44 -9.57 -27.80 12.40
CA LYS A 44 -9.44 -26.93 11.21
C LYS A 44 -9.21 -25.48 11.60
N VAL A 45 -9.94 -24.96 12.59
CA VAL A 45 -9.76 -23.59 13.08
C VAL A 45 -8.38 -23.41 13.73
N LYS A 46 -7.90 -24.41 14.50
CA LYS A 46 -6.55 -24.39 15.07
C LYS A 46 -5.46 -24.37 14.01
N LEU A 47 -5.57 -25.21 12.98
CA LEU A 47 -4.66 -25.21 11.82
C LEU A 47 -4.65 -23.83 11.14
N LEU A 48 -5.83 -23.27 10.90
CA LEU A 48 -5.98 -21.97 10.25
C LEU A 48 -5.30 -20.87 11.09
N GLY A 49 -5.46 -20.90 12.41
CA GLY A 49 -4.77 -19.99 13.34
C GLY A 49 -3.24 -20.14 13.28
N PHE A 50 -2.73 -21.37 13.22
CA PHE A 50 -1.30 -21.65 13.06
C PHE A 50 -0.77 -21.08 11.73
N LEU A 51 -1.45 -21.35 10.62
CA LEU A 51 -1.06 -20.87 9.29
C LEU A 51 -1.06 -19.34 9.20
N ARG A 52 -2.05 -18.67 9.82
CA ARG A 52 -2.07 -17.20 9.87
C ARG A 52 -0.87 -16.63 10.62
N ARG A 53 -0.48 -17.25 11.73
CA ARG A 53 0.73 -16.88 12.48
C ARG A 53 2.02 -17.17 11.70
N SER A 54 2.15 -18.33 11.07
CA SER A 54 3.36 -18.71 10.33
C SER A 54 3.58 -17.84 9.09
N HIS A 55 2.49 -17.39 8.44
CA HIS A 55 2.55 -16.50 7.28
C HIS A 55 2.54 -15.01 7.64
N GLY A 56 2.73 -14.65 8.92
CA GLY A 56 2.86 -13.25 9.33
C GLY A 56 1.59 -12.42 9.15
N LYS A 57 0.41 -13.06 9.14
CA LYS A 57 -0.89 -12.39 9.31
C LYS A 57 -1.32 -12.55 10.77
N PRO A 58 -0.82 -11.73 11.70
CA PRO A 58 -1.23 -11.83 13.09
C PRO A 58 -2.74 -11.51 13.19
N GLU A 59 -3.49 -12.41 13.85
CA GLU A 59 -4.89 -12.20 14.22
C GLU A 59 -5.06 -11.19 15.35
N GLN A 60 -3.99 -10.91 16.07
CA GLN A 60 -3.91 -9.80 16.99
C GLN A 60 -3.28 -8.64 16.25
N ALA A 61 -3.94 -7.49 16.24
CA ALA A 61 -3.23 -6.23 16.07
C ALA A 61 -1.96 -6.33 16.93
N PRO A 62 -0.76 -6.11 16.37
CA PRO A 62 0.46 -6.28 17.12
C PRO A 62 0.30 -5.51 18.43
N GLU A 63 0.31 -6.23 19.56
CA GLU A 63 0.43 -5.64 20.88
C GLU A 63 1.51 -4.56 20.76
N GLU A 64 1.18 -3.34 21.19
CA GLU A 64 1.94 -2.11 20.94
C GLU A 64 3.38 -2.12 21.49
N THR A 65 3.80 -3.25 22.06
CA THR A 65 5.03 -3.50 22.82
C THR A 65 6.24 -3.75 21.93
N ASP A 66 6.08 -4.14 20.66
CA ASP A 66 7.23 -4.30 19.78
C ASP A 66 7.63 -2.96 19.14
N GLN A 67 8.35 -2.12 19.90
CA GLN A 67 8.88 -0.84 19.44
C GLN A 67 9.73 -0.96 18.17
N SER A 68 10.21 -2.17 17.86
CA SER A 68 10.95 -2.51 16.64
C SER A 68 10.07 -2.41 15.38
N ALA A 69 8.79 -2.79 15.44
CA ALA A 69 7.86 -2.73 14.32
C ALA A 69 7.46 -1.28 13.94
N LYS A 70 7.64 -0.34 14.86
CA LYS A 70 7.36 1.10 14.66
C LYS A 70 8.50 1.86 13.97
N LYS A 71 9.69 1.24 13.82
CA LYS A 71 10.90 1.88 13.29
C LYS A 71 11.41 1.13 12.07
N ILE A 72 11.41 1.76 10.90
CA ILE A 72 11.98 1.21 9.67
C ILE A 72 13.24 2.00 9.34
N THR A 73 14.39 1.33 9.34
CA THR A 73 15.66 1.96 8.96
C THR A 73 16.04 1.61 7.53
N LEU A 74 16.18 2.63 6.69
CA LEU A 74 16.52 2.50 5.28
C LEU A 74 17.90 3.09 4.99
N ASN A 75 18.72 2.35 4.26
CA ASN A 75 19.97 2.86 3.71
C ASN A 75 19.64 3.66 2.45
N ARG A 76 19.98 4.95 2.42
CA ARG A 76 19.76 5.85 1.29
C ARG A 76 21.09 6.24 0.66
N ARG A 77 21.11 6.24 -0.67
CA ARG A 77 22.21 6.73 -1.51
C ARG A 77 21.74 7.99 -2.21
N LYS A 78 22.51 9.07 -2.11
CA LYS A 78 22.27 10.31 -2.87
C LYS A 78 23.58 10.73 -3.54
N GLN A 79 23.56 10.89 -4.85
CA GLN A 79 24.70 11.44 -5.60
C GLN A 79 24.50 12.95 -5.68
N GLN A 80 25.55 13.72 -5.40
CA GLN A 80 25.56 15.18 -5.47
C GLN A 80 26.88 15.64 -6.09
N GLU A 81 26.80 16.61 -6.98
CA GLU A 81 27.98 17.30 -7.49
C GLU A 81 28.32 18.45 -6.55
N VAL A 82 29.56 18.48 -6.06
CA VAL A 82 30.07 19.56 -5.22
C VAL A 82 31.17 20.27 -5.98
N THR A 83 30.93 21.54 -6.30
CA THR A 83 31.97 22.42 -6.83
C THR A 83 32.75 23.01 -5.68
N VAL A 84 33.98 22.54 -5.51
CA VAL A 84 34.89 23.08 -4.50
C VAL A 84 35.65 24.27 -5.08
N ASN A 85 35.58 25.40 -4.40
CA ASN A 85 36.30 26.61 -4.79
C ASN A 85 37.69 26.62 -4.13
N SER A 86 38.52 25.62 -4.46
CA SER A 86 39.90 25.52 -3.95
C SER A 86 40.85 26.24 -4.90
N GLY A 87 41.04 27.55 -4.68
CA GLY A 87 42.04 28.34 -5.43
C GLY A 87 41.54 28.89 -6.78
N ARG A 88 42.46 29.03 -7.74
CA ARG A 88 42.27 29.78 -9.01
C ARG A 88 41.40 29.05 -10.05
N SER A 89 41.02 27.80 -9.82
CA SER A 89 40.14 27.01 -10.70
C SER A 89 39.00 26.36 -9.91
N LYS A 90 37.81 26.34 -10.51
CA LYS A 90 36.62 25.67 -9.97
C LYS A 90 36.63 24.21 -10.42
N THR A 91 36.76 23.28 -9.48
CA THR A 91 36.72 21.83 -9.77
C THR A 91 35.42 21.26 -9.21
N THR A 92 34.64 20.59 -10.06
CA THR A 92 33.42 19.90 -9.66
C THR A 92 33.70 18.41 -9.48
N VAL A 93 33.35 17.87 -8.31
CA VAL A 93 33.56 16.47 -7.97
C VAL A 93 32.21 15.80 -7.71
N ASN A 94 32.02 14.60 -8.26
CA ASN A 94 30.86 13.76 -8.00
C ASN A 94 31.00 13.08 -6.63
N VAL A 95 30.12 13.41 -5.69
CA VAL A 95 30.13 12.88 -4.33
C VAL A 95 28.89 12.00 -4.11
N GLU A 96 29.11 10.79 -3.61
CA GLU A 96 28.03 9.90 -3.19
C GLU A 96 27.89 9.93 -1.66
N VAL A 97 26.77 10.45 -1.19
CA VAL A 97 26.41 10.43 0.23
C VAL A 97 25.60 9.17 0.52
N ARG A 98 26.13 8.32 1.39
CA ARG A 98 25.45 7.15 1.96
C ARG A 98 24.96 7.51 3.36
N GLN A 99 23.65 7.46 3.59
CA GLN A 99 23.04 7.82 4.88
C GLN A 99 22.07 6.73 5.34
N LYS A 100 22.12 6.40 6.63
CA LYS A 100 21.11 5.58 7.30
C LYS A 100 19.97 6.49 7.75
N ARG A 101 18.78 6.36 7.14
CA ARG A 101 17.58 7.12 7.51
C ARG A 101 16.59 6.21 8.24
N THR A 102 16.37 6.51 9.51
CA THR A 102 15.39 5.82 10.33
C THR A 102 14.08 6.58 10.29
N TYR A 103 13.03 5.92 9.78
CA TYR A 103 11.66 6.42 9.83
C TYR A 103 10.98 5.78 11.03
N VAL A 104 10.48 6.61 11.93
CA VAL A 104 9.61 6.19 13.02
C VAL A 104 8.18 6.50 12.58
N LYS A 105 7.27 5.53 12.69
CA LYS A 105 5.84 5.79 12.52
C LYS A 105 5.33 6.47 13.79
N ASP A 106 5.71 7.73 13.96
CA ASP A 106 5.18 8.58 15.03
C ASP A 106 3.72 8.89 14.67
N GLY A 107 2.80 8.31 15.43
CA GLY A 107 1.38 8.70 15.37
C GLY A 107 0.50 7.95 14.36
N ALA A 108 0.58 6.61 14.30
CA ALA A 108 -0.69 5.91 14.39
C ALA A 108 -0.99 5.77 15.88
N ARG A 109 -1.53 6.83 16.49
CA ARG A 109 -2.42 6.61 17.63
C ARG A 109 -3.43 5.60 17.11
N ALA A 110 -3.63 4.48 17.79
CA ALA A 110 -4.74 3.60 17.46
C ALA A 110 -5.99 4.48 17.54
N MET A 111 -6.41 4.99 16.37
CA MET A 111 -7.63 5.74 16.25
C MET A 111 -8.71 4.73 16.49
N THR A 112 -9.69 5.13 17.28
CA THR A 112 -10.89 4.32 17.37
C THR A 112 -11.46 4.16 15.94
N PRO A 113 -12.16 3.04 15.64
CA PRO A 113 -12.76 2.84 14.33
C PRO A 113 -13.63 4.03 13.86
N ASP A 114 -14.17 4.82 14.79
CA ASP A 114 -14.95 6.02 14.51
C ASP A 114 -14.09 7.22 14.09
N GLU A 115 -12.93 7.42 14.72
CA GLU A 115 -11.96 8.45 14.33
C GLU A 115 -11.36 8.16 12.95
N GLU A 116 -11.06 6.88 12.64
CA GLU A 116 -10.59 6.49 11.32
C GLU A 116 -11.64 6.75 10.24
N ARG A 117 -12.91 6.44 10.52
CA ARG A 117 -14.04 6.72 9.62
C ARG A 117 -14.20 8.22 9.37
N ALA A 118 -14.12 9.03 10.42
CA ALA A 118 -14.21 10.49 10.31
C ALA A 118 -13.07 11.07 9.45
N ASP A 119 -11.84 10.60 9.65
CA ASP A 119 -10.68 11.05 8.88
C ASP A 119 -10.73 10.61 7.41
N ILE A 120 -11.23 9.40 7.13
CA ILE A 120 -11.46 8.92 5.77
C ILE A 120 -12.49 9.78 5.06
N LEU A 121 -13.61 10.12 5.72
CA LEU A 121 -14.64 10.97 5.15
C LEU A 121 -14.10 12.38 4.85
N ARG A 122 -13.34 12.98 5.77
CA ARG A 122 -12.71 14.29 5.55
C ARG A 122 -11.77 14.28 4.34
N LYS A 123 -10.91 13.27 4.22
CA LYS A 123 -10.00 13.14 3.06
C LYS A 123 -10.74 12.91 1.75
N LEU A 124 -11.85 12.17 1.78
CA LEU A 124 -12.69 11.95 0.61
C LEU A 124 -13.34 13.25 0.15
N GLU A 125 -13.85 14.05 1.08
CA GLU A 125 -14.45 15.35 0.78
C GLU A 125 -13.42 16.33 0.22
N GLU A 126 -12.23 16.41 0.83
CA GLU A 126 -11.13 17.25 0.33
C GLU A 126 -10.71 16.84 -1.09
N SER A 127 -10.60 15.53 -1.35
CA SER A 127 -10.29 15.02 -2.68
C SER A 127 -11.37 15.36 -3.70
N ARG A 128 -12.65 15.24 -3.34
CA ARG A 128 -13.77 15.63 -4.21
C ARG A 128 -13.75 17.13 -4.51
N ALA A 129 -13.50 17.97 -3.50
CA ALA A 129 -13.40 19.41 -3.68
C ALA A 129 -12.25 19.80 -4.63
N ARG A 130 -11.08 19.18 -4.48
CA ARG A 130 -9.93 19.40 -5.39
C ARG A 130 -10.25 19.00 -6.82
N ASN A 131 -10.84 17.81 -7.03
CA ASN A 131 -11.24 17.35 -8.36
C ASN A 131 -12.27 18.28 -9.01
N LEU A 132 -13.26 18.76 -8.25
CA LEU A 132 -14.25 19.70 -8.77
C LEU A 132 -13.60 21.03 -9.18
N ALA A 133 -12.73 21.58 -8.34
CA ALA A 133 -12.02 22.81 -8.63
C ALA A 133 -11.12 22.68 -9.88
N GLU A 134 -10.45 21.54 -10.04
CA GLU A 134 -9.65 21.25 -11.23
C GLU A 134 -10.52 21.15 -12.50
N GLN A 135 -11.67 20.47 -12.43
CA GLN A 135 -12.61 20.41 -13.55
C GLN A 135 -13.17 21.78 -13.92
N GLN A 136 -13.51 22.61 -12.94
CA GLN A 136 -13.97 23.98 -13.19
C GLN A 136 -12.88 24.83 -13.84
N ALA A 137 -11.65 24.77 -13.34
CA ALA A 137 -10.53 25.49 -13.93
C ALA A 137 -10.23 25.04 -15.37
N LEU A 138 -10.39 23.75 -15.68
CA LEU A 138 -10.25 23.24 -17.05
C LEU A 138 -11.38 23.74 -17.95
N ALA A 139 -12.63 23.68 -17.47
CA ALA A 139 -13.79 24.17 -18.22
C ALA A 139 -13.71 25.68 -18.50
N GLU A 140 -13.22 26.49 -17.57
CA GLU A 140 -12.98 27.92 -17.79
C GLU A 140 -11.89 28.17 -18.84
N LYS A 141 -10.80 27.40 -18.80
CA LYS A 141 -9.75 27.49 -19.83
C LYS A 141 -10.26 27.12 -21.21
N ASP A 142 -11.09 26.08 -21.32
CA ASP A 142 -11.68 25.66 -22.58
C ASP A 142 -12.63 26.74 -23.12
N ARG A 143 -13.48 27.34 -22.27
CA ARG A 143 -14.35 28.48 -22.65
C ARG A 143 -13.55 29.67 -23.16
N LEU A 144 -12.49 30.06 -22.45
CA LEU A 144 -11.62 31.17 -22.88
C LEU A 144 -10.94 30.88 -24.23
N ARG A 145 -10.56 29.62 -24.48
CA ARG A 145 -10.00 29.21 -25.76
C ARG A 145 -11.02 29.29 -26.88
N ASP A 146 -12.25 28.84 -26.65
CA ASP A 146 -13.32 28.89 -27.63
C ASP A 146 -13.72 30.34 -27.96
N GLU A 147 -13.84 31.20 -26.94
CA GLU A 147 -14.10 32.64 -27.12
C GLU A 147 -12.99 33.33 -27.92
N ALA A 148 -11.72 32.99 -27.67
CA ALA A 148 -10.60 33.51 -28.44
C ALA A 148 -10.62 33.05 -29.90
N ILE A 149 -11.02 31.79 -30.16
CA ILE A 149 -11.17 31.27 -31.53
C ILE A 149 -12.31 31.98 -32.26
N VAL A 150 -13.45 32.19 -31.60
CA VAL A 150 -14.59 32.91 -32.19
C VAL A 150 -14.20 34.34 -32.52
N ARG A 151 -13.57 35.07 -31.59
CA ARG A 151 -13.11 36.44 -31.83
C ARG A 151 -12.11 36.52 -32.99
N ALA A 152 -11.15 35.60 -33.07
CA ALA A 152 -10.20 35.55 -34.16
C ALA A 152 -10.88 35.30 -35.52
N ARG A 153 -11.91 34.44 -35.58
CA ARG A 153 -12.69 34.20 -36.80
C ARG A 153 -13.51 35.42 -37.22
N GLU A 154 -14.11 36.13 -36.26
CA GLU A 154 -14.86 37.36 -36.51
C GLU A 154 -13.95 38.48 -37.03
N GLU A 155 -12.76 38.65 -36.44
CA GLU A 155 -11.75 39.60 -36.90
C GLU A 155 -11.25 39.26 -38.32
N GLU A 156 -11.01 37.97 -38.62
CA GLU A 156 -10.62 37.52 -39.97
C GLU A 156 -11.73 37.76 -41.00
N ALA A 157 -13.00 37.51 -40.65
CA ALA A 157 -14.13 37.78 -41.53
C ALA A 157 -14.31 39.28 -41.80
N ALA A 158 -14.20 40.13 -40.77
CA ALA A 158 -14.28 41.58 -40.91
C ALA A 158 -13.09 42.16 -41.71
N ALA A 159 -11.90 41.56 -41.61
CA ALA A 159 -10.74 41.94 -42.42
C ALA A 159 -10.94 41.58 -43.91
N LYS A 160 -11.58 40.44 -44.20
CA LYS A 160 -11.92 40.03 -45.58
C LYS A 160 -13.01 40.88 -46.21
N GLU A 161 -13.99 41.37 -45.43
CA GLU A 161 -15.06 42.23 -45.93
C GLU A 161 -14.59 43.68 -46.21
N ARG A 162 -13.51 44.11 -45.54
CA ARG A 162 -12.91 45.44 -45.74
C ARG A 162 -11.88 45.51 -46.87
N ALA A 163 -11.48 44.37 -47.45
CA ALA A 163 -10.52 44.26 -48.54
C ALA A 163 -11.22 44.12 -49.89
#